data_AF-A0A5N6XDM8-F1
#
_entry.id   AF-A0A5N6XDM8-F1
#
_cell.length_a   1.000
_cell.length_b   1.000
_cell.length_c   1.000
_cell.angle_alpha   90.00
_cell.angle_beta   90.00
_cell.angle_gamma   90.00
#
_symmetry.space_group_name_H-M   'P 1'
#
loop_
_entity.id
_entity.type
_entity.pdbx_description
1 polymer ?
#
loop_
_entity_poly.entity_id
_entity_poly.type
_entity_poly.pdbx_seq_one_letter_code
_entity_poly.pdbx_strand_id
1 'polypeptide(L)'
;MEHAVDAANEDAILASTILLCVMENLRPGATPNIGLHATAAGVILSRRSSSGLKQVDIFERVCVESFLYHSTLMMLFEPSLDTLQRVNPTMDLARYFSELPPPTLQPILDASYPFFLLIADVTRLARSIRPLNKTEIQTYSHLLTNLLHYDRHLNDGSFTMNLYLLTMRILLLKVDPALSTVEATEQISHLSPAGFSILDSLNVNQYLLGFSLWPVAVLGSIATAADEQYIVQSKITALGHRQHGQAMRLRNRLKTIWATPDAEKTTLLVHRLHMLVKGI
;
A
#
# COMPACT_ATOMS: atom_id res chain seq x y z
N MET A 1 5.77 -29.21 29.13
CA MET A 1 7.05 -28.48 29.06
C MET A 1 7.50 -28.34 27.61
N GLU A 2 7.48 -29.40 26.80
CA GLU A 2 7.76 -29.35 25.34
C GLU A 2 6.87 -28.36 24.56
N HIS A 3 5.54 -28.40 24.75
CA HIS A 3 4.62 -27.46 24.06
C HIS A 3 4.89 -25.96 24.34
N ALA A 4 5.47 -25.62 25.50
CA ALA A 4 5.80 -24.23 25.83
C ALA A 4 7.12 -23.78 25.19
N VAL A 5 8.05 -24.71 24.96
CA VAL A 5 9.31 -24.46 24.25
C VAL A 5 9.05 -24.30 22.75
N ASP A 6 8.15 -25.10 22.18
CA ASP A 6 7.74 -24.98 20.78
C ASP A 6 7.03 -23.65 20.49
N ALA A 7 6.12 -23.22 21.36
CA ALA A 7 5.45 -21.92 21.23
C ALA A 7 6.42 -20.73 21.31
N ALA A 8 7.36 -20.75 22.26
CA ALA A 8 8.37 -19.70 22.40
C ALA A 8 9.33 -19.65 21.19
N ASN A 9 9.66 -20.80 20.61
CA ASN A 9 10.46 -20.86 19.39
C ASN A 9 9.72 -20.28 18.19
N GLU A 10 8.42 -20.58 18.03
CA GLU A 10 7.63 -19.99 16.95
C GLU A 10 7.44 -18.48 17.12
N ASP A 11 7.28 -17.96 18.34
CA ASP A 11 7.18 -16.52 18.60
C ASP A 11 8.47 -15.80 18.22
N ALA A 12 9.62 -16.38 18.56
CA ALA A 12 10.92 -15.87 18.17
C ALA A 12 11.08 -15.85 16.64
N ILE A 13 10.62 -16.88 15.94
CA ILE A 13 10.65 -16.93 14.47
C ILE A 13 9.73 -15.86 13.87
N LEU A 14 8.49 -15.73 14.37
CA LEU A 14 7.54 -14.73 13.89
C LEU A 14 8.09 -13.31 14.10
N ALA A 15 8.55 -12.99 15.31
CA ALA A 15 9.18 -11.70 15.61
C ALA A 15 10.37 -11.43 14.67
N SER A 16 11.23 -12.43 14.46
CA SER A 16 12.38 -12.31 13.57
C SER A 16 11.96 -12.03 12.12
N THR A 17 10.94 -12.72 11.60
CA THR A 17 10.45 -12.47 10.23
C THR A 17 9.87 -11.06 10.06
N ILE A 18 9.14 -10.56 11.07
CA ILE A 18 8.63 -9.19 11.08
C ILE A 18 9.77 -8.16 11.14
N LEU A 19 10.75 -8.37 12.02
CA LEU A 19 11.92 -7.48 12.11
C LEU A 19 12.71 -7.45 10.80
N LEU A 20 12.85 -8.58 10.11
CA LEU A 20 13.47 -8.64 8.79
C LEU A 20 12.70 -7.81 7.75
N CYS A 21 11.36 -7.84 7.74
CA CYS A 21 10.55 -6.94 6.92
C CYS A 21 10.88 -5.46 7.21
N VAL A 22 10.93 -5.07 8.49
CA VAL A 22 11.25 -3.70 8.89
C VAL A 22 12.66 -3.31 8.44
N MET A 23 13.66 -4.16 8.68
CA MET A 23 15.05 -3.88 8.31
C MET A 23 15.22 -3.74 6.79
N GLU A 24 14.62 -4.62 5.99
CA GLU A 24 14.68 -4.55 4.52
C GLU A 24 14.07 -3.23 4.00
N ASN A 25 13.02 -2.73 4.66
CA ASN A 25 12.44 -1.43 4.32
C ASN A 25 13.38 -0.26 4.63
N LEU A 26 14.06 -0.29 5.77
CA LEU A 26 14.98 0.77 6.18
C LEU A 26 16.32 0.72 5.44
N ARG A 27 16.72 -0.46 4.94
CA ARG A 27 18.00 -0.68 4.28
C ARG A 27 18.10 0.15 2.98
N PRO A 28 19.16 0.97 2.82
CA PRO A 28 19.44 1.67 1.57
C PRO A 28 20.05 0.76 0.50
N GLY A 29 19.84 1.12 -0.76
CA GLY A 29 20.54 0.53 -1.90
C GLY A 29 19.83 -0.66 -2.53
N ALA A 30 20.06 -1.87 -2.00
CA ALA A 30 19.61 -3.11 -2.62
C ALA A 30 18.08 -3.21 -2.72
N THR A 31 17.60 -3.96 -3.73
CA THR A 31 16.20 -4.37 -3.82
C THR A 31 15.86 -5.17 -2.56
N PRO A 32 14.87 -4.74 -1.77
CA PRO A 32 14.53 -5.42 -0.53
C PRO A 32 13.92 -6.80 -0.82
N ASN A 33 14.30 -7.82 -0.06
CA ASN A 33 13.69 -9.15 -0.14
C ASN A 33 12.45 -9.28 0.75
N ILE A 34 11.63 -8.22 0.82
CA ILE A 34 10.51 -8.16 1.75
C ILE A 34 9.43 -9.18 1.42
N GLY A 35 9.24 -9.52 0.14
CA GLY A 35 8.36 -10.60 -0.30
C GLY A 35 8.56 -11.93 0.41
N LEU A 36 9.82 -12.34 0.63
CA LEU A 36 10.13 -13.60 1.29
C LEU A 36 9.77 -13.55 2.78
N HIS A 37 10.13 -12.47 3.46
CA HIS A 37 9.88 -12.31 4.90
C HIS A 37 8.39 -12.14 5.20
N ALA A 38 7.68 -11.33 4.40
CA ALA A 38 6.24 -11.16 4.52
C ALA A 38 5.50 -12.49 4.28
N THR A 39 5.95 -13.27 3.28
CA THR A 39 5.38 -14.60 3.00
C THR A 39 5.60 -15.57 4.15
N ALA A 40 6.80 -15.62 4.71
CA ALA A 40 7.09 -16.45 5.87
C ALA A 40 6.19 -16.06 7.08
N ALA A 41 6.10 -14.76 7.38
CA ALA A 41 5.25 -14.25 8.46
C ALA A 41 3.78 -14.64 8.26
N GLY A 42 3.24 -14.45 7.05
CA GLY A 42 1.87 -14.83 6.73
C GLY A 42 1.60 -16.32 6.90
N VAL A 43 2.51 -17.19 6.44
CA VAL A 43 2.38 -18.65 6.61
C VAL A 43 2.35 -19.05 8.09
N ILE A 44 3.20 -18.44 8.93
CA ILE A 44 3.24 -18.71 10.37
C ILE A 44 1.93 -18.26 11.01
N LEU A 45 1.45 -17.05 10.70
CA LEU A 45 0.19 -16.50 11.21
C LEU A 45 -1.02 -17.36 10.81
N SER A 46 -1.12 -17.81 9.55
CA SER A 46 -2.21 -18.70 9.11
C SER A 46 -2.24 -20.03 9.86
N ARG A 47 -1.08 -20.60 10.18
CA ARG A 47 -1.01 -21.84 10.95
C ARG A 47 -1.52 -21.62 12.37
N ARG A 48 -1.16 -20.50 12.98
CA ARG A 48 -1.61 -20.14 14.33
C ARG A 48 -3.10 -19.85 14.41
N SER A 49 -3.69 -19.17 13.42
CA SER A 49 -5.14 -18.96 13.37
C SER A 49 -5.93 -20.28 13.31
N SER A 50 -5.35 -21.33 12.70
CA SER A 50 -5.97 -22.66 12.62
C SER A 50 -5.85 -23.51 13.91
N SER A 51 -5.03 -23.10 14.88
CA SER A 51 -4.73 -23.86 16.10
C SER A 51 -5.84 -23.88 17.16
N GLY A 52 -6.94 -23.14 16.96
CA GLY A 52 -8.12 -23.17 17.84
C GLY A 52 -7.94 -22.51 19.22
N LEU A 53 -6.79 -21.86 19.49
CA LEU A 53 -6.65 -20.95 20.63
C LEU A 53 -7.76 -19.90 20.55
N LYS A 54 -8.41 -19.53 21.67
CA LYS A 54 -9.56 -18.60 21.65
C LYS A 54 -9.19 -17.14 21.89
N GLN A 55 -8.11 -16.90 22.60
CA GLN A 55 -7.68 -15.55 22.98
C GLN A 55 -6.63 -15.06 21.98
N VAL A 56 -6.78 -13.82 21.52
CA VAL A 56 -5.77 -13.16 20.68
C VAL A 56 -4.71 -12.56 21.59
N ASP A 57 -3.46 -12.96 21.41
CA ASP A 57 -2.35 -12.35 22.12
C ASP A 57 -1.98 -11.00 21.48
N ILE A 58 -1.58 -10.02 22.30
CA ILE A 58 -1.17 -8.68 21.86
C ILE A 58 0.02 -8.79 20.91
N PHE A 59 0.98 -9.68 21.21
CA PHE A 59 2.12 -9.93 20.34
C PHE A 59 1.69 -10.40 18.95
N GLU A 60 0.76 -11.35 18.89
CA GLU A 60 0.25 -11.88 17.63
C GLU A 60 -0.50 -10.81 16.83
N ARG A 61 -1.32 -9.99 17.50
CA ARG A 61 -2.00 -8.84 16.87
C ARG A 61 -0.99 -7.85 16.28
N VAL A 62 0.06 -7.47 17.00
CA VAL A 62 1.11 -6.58 16.50
C VAL A 62 1.79 -7.18 15.27
N CYS A 63 2.04 -8.49 15.27
CA CYS A 63 2.60 -9.20 14.12
C CYS A 63 1.66 -9.21 12.92
N VAL A 64 0.35 -9.42 13.12
CA VAL A 64 -0.67 -9.35 12.06
C VAL A 64 -0.77 -7.94 11.49
N GLU A 65 -0.81 -6.92 12.34
CA GLU A 65 -0.83 -5.53 11.91
C GLU A 65 0.43 -5.17 11.09
N SER A 66 1.61 -5.57 11.54
CA SER A 66 2.86 -5.36 10.79
C SER A 66 2.89 -6.14 9.48
N PHE A 67 2.41 -7.38 9.47
CA PHE A 67 2.27 -8.19 8.25
C PHE A 67 1.36 -7.50 7.23
N LEU A 68 0.18 -7.02 7.64
CA LEU A 68 -0.74 -6.29 6.78
C LEU A 68 -0.08 -5.02 6.23
N TYR A 69 0.53 -4.21 7.12
CA TYR A 69 1.20 -2.97 6.76
C TYR A 69 2.24 -3.19 5.66
N HIS A 70 3.15 -4.15 5.88
CA HIS A 70 4.23 -4.43 4.94
C HIS A 70 3.74 -5.09 3.66
N SER A 71 2.83 -6.05 3.75
CA SER A 71 2.33 -6.76 2.57
C SER A 71 1.48 -5.88 1.67
N THR A 72 0.78 -4.89 2.23
CA THR A 72 -0.03 -3.93 1.48
C THR A 72 0.84 -2.84 0.84
N LEU A 73 1.62 -2.10 1.64
CA LEU A 73 2.28 -0.90 1.12
C LEU A 73 3.45 -1.22 0.18
N MET A 74 4.10 -2.37 0.38
CA MET A 74 5.18 -2.81 -0.51
C MET A 74 4.70 -3.39 -1.82
N MET A 75 3.41 -3.69 -1.95
CA MET A 75 2.82 -4.20 -3.17
C MET A 75 3.03 -3.24 -4.35
N LEU A 76 3.04 -1.93 -4.12
CA LEU A 76 3.33 -0.97 -5.18
C LEU A 76 4.79 -1.01 -5.66
N PHE A 77 5.70 -1.43 -4.78
CA PHE A 77 7.15 -1.38 -5.01
C PHE A 77 7.75 -2.72 -5.42
N GLU A 78 7.13 -3.83 -5.04
CA GLU A 78 7.59 -5.19 -5.35
C GLU A 78 6.50 -5.95 -6.13
N PRO A 79 6.54 -6.00 -7.47
CA PRO A 79 5.50 -6.62 -8.30
C PRO A 79 5.24 -8.10 -8.00
N SER A 80 6.25 -8.83 -7.51
CA SER A 80 6.17 -10.25 -7.11
C SER A 80 5.43 -10.48 -5.78
N LEU A 81 5.27 -9.43 -4.97
CA LEU A 81 4.61 -9.52 -3.68
C LEU A 81 3.09 -9.51 -3.87
N ASP A 82 2.45 -10.66 -3.66
CA ASP A 82 0.98 -10.79 -3.49
C ASP A 82 0.66 -11.80 -2.38
N THR A 83 1.39 -11.66 -1.28
CA THR A 83 1.28 -12.57 -0.14
C THR A 83 -0.09 -12.54 0.49
N LEU A 84 -0.76 -11.37 0.51
CA LEU A 84 -2.11 -11.25 1.05
C LEU A 84 -3.10 -12.14 0.30
N GLN A 85 -3.04 -12.25 -1.02
CA GLN A 85 -3.95 -13.14 -1.74
C GLN A 85 -3.73 -14.62 -1.37
N ARG A 86 -2.47 -15.03 -1.14
CA ARG A 86 -2.12 -16.41 -0.82
C ARG A 86 -2.49 -16.80 0.61
N VAL A 87 -2.36 -15.85 1.54
CA VAL A 87 -2.46 -16.09 2.98
C VAL A 87 -3.86 -15.76 3.52
N ASN A 88 -4.49 -14.68 3.04
CA ASN A 88 -5.79 -14.20 3.53
C ASN A 88 -6.90 -15.26 3.54
N PRO A 89 -7.05 -16.15 2.53
CA PRO A 89 -8.09 -17.20 2.57
C PRO A 89 -7.95 -18.19 3.73
N THR A 90 -6.77 -18.25 4.36
CA THR A 90 -6.45 -19.20 5.44
C THR A 90 -6.28 -18.53 6.80
N MET A 91 -6.23 -17.20 6.84
CA MET A 91 -6.04 -16.42 8.06
C MET A 91 -7.35 -15.71 8.43
N ASP A 92 -7.90 -16.02 9.61
CA ASP A 92 -9.07 -15.32 10.14
C ASP A 92 -8.68 -13.93 10.66
N LEU A 93 -8.50 -12.98 9.72
CA LEU A 93 -8.15 -11.60 10.06
C LEU A 93 -9.17 -10.96 11.00
N ALA A 94 -10.46 -11.23 10.79
CA ALA A 94 -11.53 -10.62 11.55
C ALA A 94 -11.38 -10.89 13.06
N ARG A 95 -10.93 -12.09 13.43
CA ARG A 95 -10.65 -12.46 14.82
C ARG A 95 -9.62 -11.55 15.50
N TYR A 96 -8.58 -11.11 14.81
CA TYR A 96 -7.54 -10.24 15.39
C TYR A 96 -8.01 -8.82 15.66
N PHE A 97 -9.12 -8.42 15.04
CA PHE A 97 -9.69 -7.08 15.09
C PHE A 97 -11.11 -7.04 15.66
N SER A 98 -11.68 -8.20 16.04
CA SER A 98 -13.01 -8.30 16.66
C SER A 98 -13.00 -7.94 18.14
N GLU A 99 -11.87 -8.12 18.82
CA GLU A 99 -11.69 -7.71 20.22
C GLU A 99 -11.12 -6.29 20.28
N LEU A 100 -11.92 -5.40 20.85
CA LEU A 100 -11.58 -4.01 21.18
C LEU A 100 -10.19 -3.97 21.85
N PRO A 101 -9.33 -3.08 21.36
CA PRO A 101 -9.57 -1.69 21.66
C PRO A 101 -9.89 -0.85 20.40
N PRO A 102 -10.38 0.39 20.56
CA PRO A 102 -10.72 1.29 19.44
C PRO A 102 -9.58 1.43 18.42
N PRO A 103 -9.87 1.87 17.17
CA PRO A 103 -8.86 2.06 16.12
C PRO A 103 -7.65 2.90 16.56
N THR A 104 -7.83 3.78 17.55
CA THR A 104 -6.77 4.56 18.22
C THR A 104 -5.76 3.74 19.04
N LEU A 105 -5.91 2.41 19.09
CA LEU A 105 -5.04 1.46 19.78
C LEU A 105 -4.50 0.37 18.84
N GLN A 106 -4.52 0.60 17.52
CA GLN A 106 -3.74 -0.17 16.53
C GLN A 106 -2.34 0.46 16.44
N PRO A 107 -1.32 -0.05 17.17
CA PRO A 107 -0.03 0.64 17.27
C PRO A 107 0.74 0.69 15.95
N ILE A 108 0.41 -0.19 14.99
CA ILE A 108 1.11 -0.28 13.71
C ILE A 108 0.27 0.22 12.54
N LEU A 109 -1.04 -0.05 12.53
CA LEU A 109 -1.92 0.42 11.46
C LEU A 109 -2.42 1.84 11.76
N ASP A 110 -1.95 2.81 10.97
CA ASP A 110 -2.46 4.20 10.98
C ASP A 110 -3.92 4.32 10.45
N ALA A 111 -4.57 3.20 10.13
CA ALA A 111 -5.93 3.09 9.58
C ALA A 111 -6.57 1.75 9.99
N SER A 112 -7.88 1.62 9.77
CA SER A 112 -8.55 0.33 9.96
C SER A 112 -7.98 -0.77 9.05
N TYR A 113 -7.93 -2.01 9.51
CA TYR A 113 -7.43 -3.12 8.70
C TYR A 113 -8.19 -3.30 7.36
N PRO A 114 -9.52 -3.07 7.24
CA PRO A 114 -10.22 -3.16 5.97
C PRO A 114 -9.76 -2.10 4.96
N PHE A 115 -9.26 -0.96 5.44
CA PHE A 115 -8.67 0.06 4.57
C PHE A 115 -7.36 -0.42 3.96
N PHE A 116 -6.52 -1.14 4.72
CA PHE A 116 -5.31 -1.78 4.19
C PHE A 116 -5.62 -2.88 3.17
N LEU A 117 -6.71 -3.63 3.36
CA LEU A 117 -7.18 -4.59 2.36
C LEU A 117 -7.65 -3.89 1.08
N LEU A 118 -8.35 -2.75 1.21
CA LEU A 118 -8.75 -1.94 0.06
C LEU A 118 -7.55 -1.41 -0.74
N ILE A 119 -6.50 -0.89 -0.07
CA ILE A 119 -5.24 -0.49 -0.73
C ILE A 119 -4.66 -1.67 -1.51
N ALA A 120 -4.59 -2.85 -0.90
CA ALA A 120 -4.03 -4.05 -1.50
C ALA A 120 -4.82 -4.49 -2.74
N ASP A 121 -6.15 -4.54 -2.66
CA ASP A 121 -6.99 -4.98 -3.77
C ASP A 121 -6.96 -4.00 -4.96
N VAL A 122 -6.96 -2.69 -4.68
CA VAL A 122 -6.77 -1.66 -5.71
C VAL A 122 -5.40 -1.80 -6.37
N THR A 123 -4.33 -1.95 -5.57
CA THR A 123 -2.96 -2.12 -6.09
C THR A 123 -2.86 -3.37 -6.96
N ARG A 124 -3.45 -4.49 -6.52
CA ARG A 124 -3.46 -5.76 -7.27
C ARG A 124 -4.16 -5.61 -8.61
N LEU A 125 -5.36 -5.03 -8.63
CA LEU A 125 -6.11 -4.83 -9.87
C LEU A 125 -5.35 -3.90 -10.82
N ALA A 126 -4.77 -2.82 -10.29
CA ALA A 126 -4.00 -1.86 -11.07
C ALA A 126 -2.73 -2.43 -11.72
N ARG A 127 -2.15 -3.51 -11.17
CA ARG A 127 -1.04 -4.24 -11.80
C ARG A 127 -1.43 -4.96 -13.08
N SER A 128 -2.73 -5.10 -13.39
CA SER A 128 -3.13 -5.67 -14.68
C SER A 128 -2.58 -4.83 -15.83
N ILE A 129 -1.91 -5.50 -16.76
CA ILE A 129 -1.40 -4.93 -18.02
C ILE A 129 -2.29 -5.24 -19.22
N ARG A 130 -3.29 -6.10 -19.01
CA ARG A 130 -4.25 -6.51 -20.03
C ARG A 130 -5.63 -5.93 -19.71
N PRO A 131 -6.53 -5.87 -20.70
CA PRO A 131 -7.94 -5.62 -20.43
C PRO A 131 -8.46 -6.58 -19.35
N LEU A 132 -9.29 -6.06 -18.47
CA LEU A 132 -9.86 -6.81 -17.36
C LEU A 132 -10.81 -7.90 -17.89
N ASN A 133 -10.74 -9.08 -17.27
CA ASN A 133 -11.70 -10.15 -17.52
C ASN A 133 -13.01 -9.90 -16.74
N LYS A 134 -14.04 -10.73 -16.97
CA LYS A 134 -15.36 -10.55 -16.34
C LYS A 134 -15.31 -10.49 -14.80
N THR A 135 -14.50 -11.34 -14.18
CA THR A 135 -14.35 -11.37 -12.72
C THR A 135 -13.63 -10.12 -12.21
N GLU A 136 -12.59 -9.67 -12.90
CA GLU A 136 -11.86 -8.45 -12.58
C GLU A 136 -12.72 -7.20 -12.74
N ILE A 137 -13.63 -7.17 -13.73
CA ILE A 137 -14.62 -6.08 -13.89
C ILE A 137 -15.61 -6.04 -12.72
N GLN A 138 -16.03 -7.19 -12.20
CA GLN A 138 -16.87 -7.24 -11.00
C GLN A 138 -16.10 -6.72 -9.77
N THR A 139 -14.84 -7.12 -9.62
CA THR A 139 -13.95 -6.60 -8.57
C THR A 139 -13.77 -5.09 -8.71
N TYR A 140 -13.54 -4.57 -9.92
CA TYR A 140 -13.45 -3.13 -10.18
C TYR A 140 -14.67 -2.37 -9.66
N SER A 141 -15.88 -2.81 -10.05
CA SER A 141 -17.14 -2.19 -9.62
C SER A 141 -17.34 -2.25 -8.10
N HIS A 142 -16.94 -3.36 -7.47
CA HIS A 142 -17.00 -3.49 -6.01
C HIS A 142 -16.03 -2.53 -5.31
N LEU A 143 -14.77 -2.44 -5.79
CA LEU A 143 -13.78 -1.52 -5.24
C LEU A 143 -14.22 -0.05 -5.38
N LEU A 144 -14.77 0.33 -6.54
CA LEU A 144 -15.31 1.67 -6.75
C LEU A 144 -16.45 1.99 -5.79
N THR A 145 -17.35 1.03 -5.55
CA THR A 145 -18.45 1.18 -4.58
C THR A 145 -17.92 1.36 -3.17
N ASN A 146 -16.91 0.59 -2.77
CA ASN A 146 -16.27 0.70 -1.45
C ASN A 146 -15.57 2.06 -1.29
N LEU A 147 -14.86 2.56 -2.32
CA LEU A 147 -14.24 3.88 -2.29
C LEU A 147 -15.29 4.99 -2.08
N LEU A 148 -16.40 4.94 -2.81
CA LEU A 148 -17.50 5.90 -2.64
C LEU A 148 -18.16 5.81 -1.27
N HIS A 149 -18.22 4.61 -0.68
CA HIS A 149 -18.70 4.43 0.68
C HIS A 149 -17.76 5.10 1.70
N TYR A 150 -16.46 4.86 1.60
CA TYR A 150 -15.47 5.53 2.45
C TYR A 150 -15.53 7.06 2.30
N ASP A 151 -15.64 7.57 1.06
CA ASP A 151 -15.73 9.00 0.78
C ASP A 151 -16.95 9.66 1.45
N ARG A 152 -18.10 8.97 1.49
CA ARG A 152 -19.33 9.47 2.13
C ARG A 152 -19.33 9.38 3.65
N HIS A 153 -18.58 8.44 4.22
CA HIS A 153 -18.61 8.12 5.65
C HIS A 153 -17.35 8.53 6.42
N LEU A 154 -16.32 9.02 5.74
CA LEU A 154 -15.21 9.74 6.37
C LEU A 154 -15.72 11.09 6.89
N ASN A 155 -16.36 11.05 8.05
CA ASN A 155 -16.80 12.22 8.80
C ASN A 155 -15.65 12.96 9.50
N ASP A 156 -14.42 12.45 9.43
CA ASP A 156 -13.26 12.98 10.13
C ASP A 156 -12.24 13.46 9.11
N GLY A 157 -11.91 14.75 9.13
CA GLY A 157 -11.06 15.46 8.17
C GLY A 157 -9.59 15.04 8.12
N SER A 158 -9.30 13.73 8.13
CA SER A 158 -7.97 13.17 7.93
C SER A 158 -7.54 13.36 6.48
N PHE A 159 -6.76 14.42 6.25
CA PHE A 159 -6.13 14.72 4.97
C PHE A 159 -5.44 13.51 4.34
N THR A 160 -4.84 12.63 5.15
CA THR A 160 -4.18 11.42 4.65
C THR A 160 -5.15 10.38 4.10
N MET A 161 -6.30 10.14 4.75
CA MET A 161 -7.28 9.19 4.22
C MET A 161 -7.88 9.69 2.91
N ASN A 162 -8.16 10.99 2.83
CA ASN A 162 -8.62 11.62 1.59
C ASN A 162 -7.58 11.49 0.48
N LEU A 163 -6.30 11.68 0.80
CA LEU A 163 -5.20 11.49 -0.14
C LEU A 163 -5.14 10.04 -0.65
N TYR A 164 -5.31 9.06 0.23
CA TYR A 164 -5.37 7.65 -0.14
C TYR A 164 -6.56 7.33 -1.05
N LEU A 165 -7.77 7.81 -0.72
CA LEU A 165 -8.94 7.58 -1.56
C LEU A 165 -8.76 8.18 -2.96
N LEU A 166 -8.24 9.41 -3.05
CA LEU A 166 -7.95 10.06 -4.32
C LEU A 166 -6.93 9.27 -5.13
N THR A 167 -5.84 8.83 -4.50
CA THR A 167 -4.78 8.09 -5.18
C THR A 167 -5.20 6.67 -5.56
N MET A 168 -6.06 6.00 -4.78
CA MET A 168 -6.70 4.74 -5.19
C MET A 168 -7.59 4.94 -6.42
N ARG A 169 -8.40 6.01 -6.46
CA ARG A 169 -9.24 6.33 -7.60
C ARG A 169 -8.41 6.61 -8.86
N ILE A 170 -7.35 7.41 -8.73
CA ILE A 170 -6.38 7.66 -9.80
C ILE A 170 -5.78 6.35 -10.32
N LEU A 171 -5.38 5.46 -9.41
CA LEU A 171 -4.77 4.20 -9.78
C LEU A 171 -5.77 3.23 -10.46
N LEU A 172 -7.04 3.27 -10.08
CA LEU A 172 -8.12 2.51 -10.74
C LEU A 172 -8.43 3.03 -12.15
N LEU A 173 -8.35 4.34 -12.41
CA LEU A 173 -8.57 4.90 -13.75
C LEU A 173 -7.62 4.29 -14.80
N LYS A 174 -6.42 3.86 -14.38
CA LYS A 174 -5.46 3.14 -15.25
C LYS A 174 -6.06 1.86 -15.87
N VAL A 175 -6.99 1.21 -15.17
CA VAL A 175 -7.56 -0.10 -15.53
C VAL A 175 -9.08 -0.06 -15.70
N ASP A 176 -9.65 1.14 -15.84
CA ASP A 176 -11.09 1.31 -16.04
C ASP A 176 -11.53 0.61 -17.34
N PRO A 177 -12.44 -0.38 -17.28
CA PRO A 177 -12.87 -1.12 -18.47
C PRO A 177 -13.73 -0.31 -19.44
N ALA A 178 -14.25 0.85 -19.03
CA ALA A 178 -15.14 1.69 -19.83
C ALA A 178 -14.43 2.86 -20.51
N LEU A 179 -13.20 3.19 -20.10
CA LEU A 179 -12.45 4.34 -20.61
C LEU A 179 -11.34 3.91 -21.57
N SER A 180 -11.14 4.70 -22.61
CA SER A 180 -9.89 4.68 -23.37
C SER A 180 -8.74 5.26 -22.54
N THR A 181 -7.50 4.96 -22.93
CA THR A 181 -6.29 5.53 -22.29
C THR A 181 -6.28 7.06 -22.28
N VAL A 182 -6.87 7.69 -23.31
CA VAL A 182 -6.96 9.14 -23.44
C VAL A 182 -7.95 9.71 -22.42
N GLU A 183 -9.17 9.18 -22.38
CA GLU A 183 -10.20 9.60 -21.41
C GLU A 183 -9.73 9.37 -19.97
N ALA A 184 -9.07 8.24 -19.70
CA ALA A 184 -8.49 7.97 -18.39
C ALA A 184 -7.41 9.01 -18.03
N THR A 185 -6.57 9.41 -18.99
CA THR A 185 -5.54 10.45 -18.78
C THR A 185 -6.16 11.81 -18.47
N GLU A 186 -7.24 12.19 -19.17
CA GLU A 186 -7.99 13.42 -18.90
C GLU A 186 -8.62 13.41 -17.50
N GLN A 187 -9.25 12.30 -17.11
CA GLN A 187 -9.84 12.13 -15.78
C GLN A 187 -8.78 12.20 -14.67
N ILE A 188 -7.62 11.57 -14.88
CA ILE A 188 -6.50 11.68 -13.94
C ILE A 188 -6.06 13.14 -13.83
N SER A 189 -5.87 13.83 -14.96
CA SER A 189 -5.47 15.25 -14.98
C SER A 189 -6.46 16.15 -14.21
N HIS A 190 -7.75 15.85 -14.27
CA HIS A 190 -8.78 16.58 -13.52
C HIS A 190 -8.70 16.32 -12.00
N LEU A 191 -8.34 15.09 -11.58
CA LEU A 191 -8.25 14.72 -10.16
C LEU A 191 -6.93 15.13 -9.49
N SER A 192 -5.83 15.18 -10.26
CA SER A 192 -4.48 15.45 -9.74
C SER A 192 -4.35 16.71 -8.89
N PRO A 193 -4.94 17.89 -9.25
CA PRO A 193 -4.74 19.12 -8.48
C PRO A 193 -5.21 19.01 -7.03
N ALA A 194 -6.33 18.32 -6.79
CA ALA A 194 -6.82 18.09 -5.43
C ALA A 194 -5.84 17.21 -4.63
N GLY A 195 -5.28 16.17 -5.27
CA GLY A 195 -4.26 15.32 -4.66
C GLY A 195 -2.99 16.07 -4.29
N PHE A 196 -2.45 16.90 -5.19
CA PHE A 196 -1.25 17.71 -4.92
C PHE A 196 -1.48 18.77 -3.84
N SER A 197 -2.66 19.41 -3.82
CA SER A 197 -3.02 20.36 -2.77
C SER A 197 -3.05 19.72 -1.38
N ILE A 198 -3.68 18.54 -1.26
CA ILE A 198 -3.68 17.78 0.00
C ILE A 198 -2.25 17.34 0.34
N LEU A 199 -1.49 16.84 -0.63
CA LEU A 199 -0.13 16.39 -0.40
C LEU A 199 0.75 17.54 0.12
N ASP A 200 0.67 18.73 -0.47
CA ASP A 200 1.49 19.88 -0.06
C ASP A 200 1.24 20.28 1.39
N SER A 201 -0.04 20.33 1.80
CA SER A 201 -0.43 20.64 3.19
C SER A 201 -0.10 19.53 4.20
N LEU A 202 0.18 18.30 3.74
CA LEU A 202 0.33 17.15 4.63
C LEU A 202 1.66 17.14 5.39
N ASN A 203 1.59 17.00 6.72
CA ASN A 203 2.78 16.72 7.55
C ASN A 203 3.07 15.21 7.60
N VAL A 204 3.85 14.74 6.62
CA VAL A 204 4.20 13.32 6.48
C VAL A 204 5.01 12.74 7.66
N ASN A 205 5.58 13.57 8.53
CA ASN A 205 6.37 13.13 9.69
C ASN A 205 5.52 12.61 10.86
N GLN A 206 4.20 12.78 10.80
CA GLN A 206 3.28 12.34 11.85
C GLN A 206 2.91 10.85 11.74
N TYR A 207 3.16 10.22 10.59
CA TYR A 207 2.76 8.83 10.32
C TYR A 207 3.89 7.83 10.55
N LEU A 208 3.52 6.60 10.91
CA LEU A 208 4.47 5.55 11.16
C LEU A 208 5.09 5.06 9.84
N LEU A 209 6.41 4.79 9.87
CA LEU A 209 7.22 4.04 8.91
C LEU A 209 7.22 4.41 7.42
N GLY A 210 6.13 4.81 6.79
CA GLY A 210 6.01 4.92 5.34
C GLY A 210 4.58 4.89 4.82
N PHE A 211 3.57 5.03 5.69
CA PHE A 211 2.17 5.03 5.31
C PHE A 211 1.94 6.03 4.16
N SER A 212 2.37 7.28 4.32
CA SER A 212 2.24 8.29 3.28
C SER A 212 3.07 8.04 2.00
N LEU A 213 4.01 7.08 1.95
CA LEU A 213 4.82 6.83 0.75
C LEU A 213 3.99 6.26 -0.41
N TRP A 214 2.97 5.45 -0.12
CA TRP A 214 2.11 4.88 -1.17
C TRP A 214 1.38 5.96 -1.98
N PRO A 215 0.64 6.90 -1.36
CA PRO A 215 0.00 7.98 -2.12
C PRO A 215 1.02 8.94 -2.76
N VAL A 216 2.16 9.20 -2.10
CA VAL A 216 3.26 10.00 -2.69
C VAL A 216 3.79 9.36 -3.96
N ALA A 217 3.88 8.03 -4.02
CA ALA A 217 4.35 7.31 -5.20
C ALA A 217 3.36 7.40 -6.36
N VAL A 218 2.06 7.27 -6.10
CA VAL A 218 1.01 7.42 -7.12
C VAL A 218 1.00 8.84 -7.69
N LEU A 219 0.91 9.87 -6.85
CA LEU A 219 0.95 11.27 -7.31
C LEU A 219 2.29 11.62 -7.97
N GLY A 220 3.40 11.16 -7.40
CA GLY A 220 4.72 11.35 -7.95
C GLY A 220 4.84 10.81 -9.37
N SER A 221 4.24 9.66 -9.67
CA SER A 221 4.29 9.07 -11.00
C SER A 221 3.55 9.90 -12.06
N ILE A 222 2.50 10.62 -11.68
CA ILE A 222 1.70 11.44 -12.59
C ILE A 222 2.10 12.93 -12.58
N ALA A 223 3.08 13.32 -11.76
CA ALA A 223 3.59 14.69 -11.72
C ALA A 223 4.23 15.08 -13.06
N THR A 224 3.72 16.12 -13.70
CA THR A 224 4.20 16.64 -14.99
C THR A 224 4.85 18.00 -14.85
N ALA A 225 4.35 18.83 -13.95
CA ALA A 225 4.87 20.18 -13.75
C ALA A 225 5.99 20.21 -12.69
N ALA A 226 6.86 21.22 -12.77
CA ALA A 226 8.03 21.33 -11.90
C ALA A 226 7.65 21.56 -10.42
N ASP A 227 6.56 22.27 -10.18
CA ASP A 227 5.97 22.49 -8.85
C ASP A 227 5.41 21.18 -8.26
N GLU A 228 4.69 20.39 -9.04
CA GLU A 228 4.19 19.06 -8.62
C GLU A 228 5.36 18.14 -8.23
N GLN A 229 6.40 18.09 -9.07
CA GLN A 229 7.61 17.32 -8.79
C GLN A 229 8.34 17.83 -7.54
N TYR A 230 8.36 19.15 -7.32
CA TYR A 230 8.96 19.74 -6.13
C TYR A 230 8.20 19.35 -4.86
N ILE A 231 6.86 19.40 -4.85
CA ILE A 231 6.02 18.95 -3.72
C ILE A 231 6.38 17.50 -3.36
N VAL A 232 6.41 16.61 -4.36
CA VAL A 232 6.72 15.20 -4.18
C VAL A 232 8.14 14.99 -3.65
N GLN A 233 9.14 15.67 -4.22
CA GLN A 233 10.53 15.57 -3.75
C GLN A 233 10.70 16.08 -2.32
N SER A 234 10.00 17.15 -1.94
CA SER A 234 9.99 17.69 -0.58
C SER A 234 9.49 16.64 0.41
N LYS A 235 8.36 15.97 0.12
CA LYS A 235 7.82 14.91 0.99
C LYS A 235 8.71 13.68 1.05
N ILE A 236 9.29 13.25 -0.06
CA ILE A 236 10.26 12.15 -0.08
C ILE A 236 11.49 12.48 0.75
N THR A 237 11.98 13.72 0.69
CA THR A 237 13.13 14.16 1.48
C THR A 237 12.81 14.13 2.98
N ALA A 238 11.63 14.64 3.37
CA ALA A 238 11.16 14.58 4.76
C ALA A 238 11.09 13.12 5.27
N LEU A 239 10.48 12.23 4.49
CA LEU A 239 10.38 10.80 4.82
C LEU A 239 11.76 10.12 4.85
N GLY A 240 12.69 10.54 3.99
CA GLY A 240 14.05 10.01 3.88
C GLY A 240 14.91 10.17 5.14
N HIS A 241 14.56 11.07 6.06
CA HIS A 241 15.24 11.20 7.35
C HIS A 241 14.95 10.04 8.32
N ARG A 242 13.77 9.41 8.22
CA ARG A 242 13.36 8.29 9.09
C ARG A 242 13.29 6.95 8.35
N GLN A 243 13.12 7.00 7.03
CA GLN A 243 12.71 5.88 6.18
C GLN A 243 13.63 5.79 4.96
N HIS A 244 14.93 5.98 5.20
CA HIS A 244 15.91 6.27 4.16
C HIS A 244 15.89 5.28 2.99
N GLY A 245 15.78 3.98 3.27
CA GLY A 245 15.71 2.94 2.23
C GLY A 245 14.56 3.11 1.25
N GLN A 246 13.31 3.03 1.71
CA GLN A 246 12.12 3.13 0.86
C GLN A 246 12.01 4.48 0.15
N ALA A 247 12.23 5.58 0.87
CA ALA A 247 12.14 6.93 0.30
C ALA A 247 13.16 7.13 -0.82
N MET A 248 14.41 6.66 -0.65
CA MET A 248 15.43 6.77 -1.69
C MET A 248 15.14 5.88 -2.90
N ARG A 249 14.60 4.68 -2.69
CA ARG A 249 14.16 3.81 -3.80
C ARG A 249 13.03 4.46 -4.59
N LEU A 250 12.02 5.01 -3.91
CA LEU A 250 10.94 5.75 -4.55
C LEU A 250 11.50 6.96 -5.33
N ARG A 251 12.40 7.74 -4.73
CA ARG A 251 13.05 8.86 -5.41
C ARG A 251 13.71 8.46 -6.73
N ASN A 252 14.50 7.38 -6.70
CA ASN A 252 15.20 6.90 -7.88
C ASN A 252 14.22 6.42 -8.95
N ARG A 253 13.16 5.71 -8.54
CA ARG A 253 12.11 5.25 -9.44
C ARG A 253 11.36 6.40 -10.10
N LEU A 254 10.97 7.42 -9.34
CA LEU A 254 10.29 8.60 -9.88
C LEU A 254 11.18 9.39 -10.83
N LYS A 255 12.49 9.53 -10.54
CA LYS A 255 13.43 10.16 -11.48
C LYS A 255 13.42 9.46 -12.84
N THR A 256 13.40 8.14 -12.86
CA THR A 256 13.34 7.41 -14.13
C THR A 256 11.99 7.56 -14.82
N ILE A 257 10.87 7.61 -14.07
CA ILE A 257 9.54 7.90 -14.62
C ILE A 257 9.47 9.31 -15.21
N TRP A 258 10.06 10.31 -14.55
CA TRP A 258 10.09 11.69 -15.04
C TRP A 258 11.02 11.87 -16.24
N ALA A 259 12.06 11.04 -16.35
CA ALA A 259 12.99 11.04 -17.46
C ALA A 259 12.45 10.37 -18.73
N THR A 260 11.30 9.69 -18.68
CA THR A 260 10.69 9.16 -19.90
C THR A 260 10.34 10.32 -20.83
N PRO A 261 10.67 10.21 -22.14
CA PRO A 261 10.22 11.18 -23.11
C PRO A 261 8.72 11.40 -22.96
N ASP A 262 8.25 12.61 -23.25
CA ASP A 262 6.82 12.85 -23.39
C ASP A 262 6.30 11.88 -24.45
N ALA A 263 5.71 10.76 -24.02
CA ALA A 263 4.76 10.01 -24.83
C ALA A 263 3.72 11.02 -25.36
N GLU A 264 2.91 10.65 -26.36
CA GLU A 264 1.78 11.49 -26.74
C GLU A 264 1.07 11.97 -25.46
N LYS A 265 1.06 13.30 -25.23
CA LYS A 265 0.67 13.90 -23.93
C LYS A 265 -0.69 13.37 -23.45
N THR A 266 -1.52 12.98 -24.40
CA THR A 266 -2.83 12.35 -24.27
C THR A 266 -2.84 11.00 -23.54
N THR A 267 -1.70 10.31 -23.40
CA THR A 267 -1.61 8.99 -22.72
C THR A 267 -0.54 8.92 -21.63
N LEU A 268 0.19 10.02 -21.42
CA LEU A 268 1.39 10.06 -20.58
C LEU A 268 1.13 9.61 -19.13
N LEU A 269 0.03 10.07 -18.51
CA LEU A 269 -0.23 9.80 -17.10
C LEU A 269 -0.53 8.31 -16.85
N VAL A 270 -1.36 7.71 -17.70
CA VAL A 270 -1.63 6.26 -17.64
C VAL A 270 -0.37 5.46 -17.91
N HIS A 271 0.48 5.89 -18.86
CA HIS A 271 1.76 5.25 -19.13
C HIS A 271 2.70 5.27 -17.92
N ARG A 272 2.83 6.42 -17.24
CA ARG A 272 3.67 6.53 -16.04
C ARG A 272 3.13 5.71 -14.87
N LEU A 273 1.80 5.60 -14.70
CA LEU A 273 1.20 4.68 -13.74
C LEU A 273 1.52 3.21 -14.07
N HIS A 274 1.59 2.84 -15.35
CA HIS A 274 2.05 1.50 -15.75
C HIS A 274 3.48 1.24 -15.29
N MET A 275 4.40 2.20 -15.46
CA MET A 275 5.78 2.07 -14.97
C MET A 275 5.86 1.96 -13.45
N LEU A 276 4.98 2.68 -12.72
CA LEU A 276 4.89 2.61 -11.27
C LEU A 276 4.41 1.23 -10.76
N VAL A 277 3.55 0.51 -11.48
CA VAL A 277 3.08 -0.81 -10.99
C VAL A 277 3.92 -1.98 -11.51
N LYS A 278 4.52 -1.87 -12.70
CA LYS A 278 5.25 -2.97 -13.34
C LYS A 278 6.67 -3.21 -12.77
N GLY A 279 7.27 -2.17 -12.21
CA GLY A 279 8.73 -2.08 -12.10
C GLY A 279 9.29 -1.39 -13.33
N ILE A 280 10.37 -0.64 -13.15
CA ILE A 280 11.15 -0.05 -14.24
C ILE A 280 12.20 -1.06 -14.67
#